data_AF-A0A962P057-F1
#
_entry.id   AF-A0A962P057-F1
#
_cell.length_a   1.000
_cell.length_b   1.000
_cell.length_c   1.000
_cell.angle_alpha   90.00
_cell.angle_beta   90.00
_cell.angle_gamma   90.00
#
_symmetry.space_group_name_H-M   'P 1'
#
loop_
_entity.id
_entity.type
_entity.pdbx_description
1 polymer ?
#
loop_
_entity_poly.entity_id
_entity_poly.type
_entity_poly.pdbx_seq_one_letter_code
_entity_poly.pdbx_strand_id
1 'polypeptide(L)'
;YDIEQISELSSAYAVRLYELLICWRSIGKTPVIELAEFRKRLGVLESEYKRMELFKRRILSLSISQINEHTDITVDYEQHKIGRIITGFSFTFTQKKQPIDVTPKHQKAKTKPTEDLNTLLNDKKFLEKHARAGESWDDVRYRLRAEAENGQFSLT
;
A
#
# COMPACT_ATOMS: atom_id res chain seq x y z
N TYR A 1 -5.53 1.57 -8.27
CA TYR A 1 -5.31 0.40 -7.39
C TYR A 1 -3.91 -0.11 -7.70
N ASP A 2 -3.17 -0.61 -6.71
CA ASP A 2 -1.80 -1.09 -6.94
C ASP A 2 -1.84 -2.44 -7.66
N ILE A 3 -1.19 -2.51 -8.83
CA ILE A 3 -1.15 -3.71 -9.67
C ILE A 3 -0.48 -4.87 -8.93
N GLU A 4 0.48 -4.54 -8.05
CA GLU A 4 1.20 -5.50 -7.20
C GLU A 4 0.24 -6.35 -6.35
N GLN A 5 -0.79 -5.74 -5.76
CA GLN A 5 -1.75 -6.44 -4.90
C GLN A 5 -2.61 -7.45 -5.67
N ILE A 6 -2.89 -7.16 -6.95
CA ILE A 6 -3.68 -8.03 -7.81
C ILE A 6 -2.83 -9.14 -8.43
N SER A 7 -1.52 -8.91 -8.61
CA SER A 7 -0.61 -9.88 -9.21
C SER A 7 -0.49 -11.18 -8.43
N GLU A 8 -0.75 -11.14 -7.12
CA GLU A 8 -0.74 -12.31 -6.23
C GLU A 8 -2.07 -13.07 -6.21
N LEU A 9 -3.15 -12.49 -6.72
CA LEU A 9 -4.46 -13.12 -6.77
C LEU A 9 -4.53 -14.12 -7.93
N SER A 10 -4.64 -15.41 -7.61
CA SER A 10 -4.68 -16.47 -8.62
C SER A 10 -6.06 -16.69 -9.26
N SER A 11 -7.15 -16.23 -8.63
CA SER A 11 -8.50 -16.34 -9.18
C SER A 11 -8.94 -15.07 -9.88
N ALA A 12 -9.40 -15.18 -11.13
CA ALA A 12 -10.01 -14.07 -11.86
C ALA A 12 -11.20 -13.44 -11.09
N TYR A 13 -11.97 -14.26 -10.37
CA TYR A 13 -13.07 -13.77 -9.53
C TYR A 13 -12.57 -12.98 -8.32
N ALA A 14 -11.42 -13.36 -7.74
CA ALA A 14 -10.79 -12.60 -6.66
C ALA A 14 -10.33 -11.23 -7.13
N VAL A 15 -9.75 -11.16 -8.33
CA VAL A 15 -9.39 -9.87 -8.96
C VAL A 15 -10.63 -8.99 -9.14
N ARG A 16 -11.70 -9.52 -9.75
CA ARG A 16 -12.94 -8.76 -9.94
C ARG A 16 -13.58 -8.31 -8.63
N LEU A 17 -13.55 -9.15 -7.61
CA LEU A 17 -14.07 -8.78 -6.30
C LEU A 17 -13.22 -7.66 -5.68
N TYR A 18 -11.89 -7.75 -5.74
CA TYR A 18 -11.01 -6.70 -5.24
C TYR A 18 -11.22 -5.37 -5.97
N GLU A 19 -11.33 -5.40 -7.31
CA GLU A 19 -11.67 -4.21 -8.12
C GLU A 19 -12.99 -3.58 -7.69
N LEU A 20 -14.01 -4.41 -7.43
CA LEU A 20 -15.30 -3.92 -6.94
C LEU A 20 -15.16 -3.24 -5.57
N LEU A 21 -14.37 -3.81 -4.65
CA LEU A 21 -14.22 -3.31 -3.29
C LEU A 21 -13.36 -2.04 -3.22
N ILE A 22 -12.31 -1.93 -4.04
CA ILE A 22 -11.40 -0.79 -4.01
C ILE A 22 -12.08 0.52 -4.44
N CYS A 23 -13.14 0.43 -5.26
CA CYS A 23 -14.00 1.59 -5.57
C CYS A 23 -14.63 2.22 -4.32
N TRP A 24 -14.81 1.43 -3.26
CA TRP A 24 -15.41 1.88 -1.99
C TRP A 24 -14.35 2.12 -0.90
N ARG A 25 -13.05 2.14 -1.25
CA ARG A 25 -11.93 2.20 -0.29
C ARG A 25 -12.08 3.32 0.74
N SER A 26 -12.54 4.50 0.31
CA SER A 26 -12.71 5.67 1.19
C SER A 26 -13.86 5.51 2.19
N ILE A 27 -14.85 4.67 1.89
CA ILE A 27 -16.05 4.46 2.71
C ILE A 27 -15.87 3.25 3.64
N GLY A 28 -15.08 2.24 3.23
CA GLY A 28 -14.82 1.03 4.02
C GLY A 28 -15.95 -0.01 3.98
N LYS A 29 -17.06 0.30 3.30
CA LYS A 29 -18.20 -0.62 3.13
C LYS A 29 -18.89 -0.39 1.79
N THR A 30 -19.48 -1.45 1.25
CA THR A 30 -20.34 -1.38 0.07
C THR A 30 -21.81 -1.24 0.48
N PRO A 31 -22.67 -0.65 -0.37
CA PRO A 31 -24.11 -0.86 -0.25
C PRO A 31 -24.45 -2.34 -0.44
N VAL A 32 -25.71 -2.69 -0.16
CA VAL A 32 -26.23 -4.01 -0.52
C VAL A 32 -26.25 -4.15 -2.03
N ILE A 33 -25.49 -5.11 -2.54
CA ILE A 33 -25.43 -5.45 -3.95
C ILE A 33 -26.33 -6.65 -4.17
N GLU A 34 -27.33 -6.49 -5.04
CA GLU A 34 -28.22 -7.59 -5.40
C GLU A 34 -27.45 -8.77 -6.01
N LEU A 35 -27.91 -9.98 -5.75
CA LEU A 35 -27.24 -11.21 -6.20
C LEU A 35 -27.04 -11.24 -7.72
N ALA A 36 -28.06 -10.83 -8.49
CA ALA A 36 -28.00 -10.82 -9.94
C ALA A 36 -26.95 -9.82 -10.45
N GLU A 37 -26.93 -8.61 -9.88
CA GLU A 37 -25.98 -7.57 -10.22
C GLU A 37 -24.55 -7.96 -9.80
N PHE A 38 -24.39 -8.54 -8.61
CA PHE A 38 -23.12 -9.01 -8.11
C PHE A 38 -22.50 -10.07 -9.04
N ARG A 39 -23.30 -11.03 -9.52
CA ARG A 39 -22.85 -12.04 -10.50
C ARG A 39 -22.40 -11.42 -11.81
N LYS A 40 -23.15 -10.44 -12.32
CA LYS A 40 -22.78 -9.69 -13.54
C LYS A 40 -21.44 -8.98 -13.37
N ARG A 41 -21.23 -8.29 -12.24
CA ARG A 41 -19.98 -7.57 -11.95
C ARG A 41 -18.77 -8.50 -11.85
N LEU A 42 -18.97 -9.71 -11.32
CA LEU A 42 -17.92 -10.73 -11.28
C LEU A 42 -17.71 -11.46 -12.61
N GLY A 43 -18.54 -11.20 -13.63
CA GLY A 43 -18.47 -11.88 -14.92
C GLY A 43 -18.96 -13.34 -14.87
N VAL A 44 -19.78 -13.69 -13.87
CA VAL A 44 -20.30 -15.05 -13.70
C VAL A 44 -21.58 -15.19 -14.52
N LEU A 45 -21.63 -16.17 -15.43
CA LEU A 45 -22.82 -16.42 -16.24
C LEU A 45 -23.98 -16.92 -15.36
N GLU A 46 -25.21 -16.67 -15.79
CA GLU A 46 -26.41 -17.15 -15.09
C GLU A 46 -26.53 -18.68 -15.09
N SER A 47 -25.92 -19.33 -16.08
CA SER A 47 -25.86 -20.79 -16.21
C SER A 47 -24.86 -21.45 -15.24
N GLU A 48 -23.84 -20.72 -14.79
CA GLU A 48 -22.77 -21.24 -13.93
C GLU A 48 -23.17 -21.17 -12.46
N TYR A 49 -22.61 -22.03 -11.59
CA TYR A 49 -22.82 -21.94 -10.13
C TYR A 49 -24.28 -21.66 -9.68
N LYS A 50 -25.26 -22.33 -10.31
CA LYS A 50 -26.70 -22.14 -10.02
C LYS A 50 -27.04 -22.42 -8.56
N ARG A 51 -26.37 -23.42 -7.97
CA ARG A 51 -26.49 -23.72 -6.54
C ARG A 51 -25.75 -22.67 -5.74
N MET A 52 -26.48 -22.01 -4.84
CA MET A 52 -25.93 -20.97 -3.96
C MET A 52 -24.74 -21.46 -3.12
N GLU A 53 -24.75 -22.72 -2.68
CA GLU A 53 -23.60 -23.32 -1.98
C GLU A 53 -22.33 -23.29 -2.85
N LEU A 54 -22.45 -23.67 -4.13
CA LEU A 54 -21.33 -23.66 -5.06
C LEU A 54 -20.82 -22.25 -5.31
N PHE A 55 -21.74 -21.29 -5.48
CA PHE A 55 -21.40 -19.88 -5.63
C PHE A 55 -20.60 -19.38 -4.42
N LYS A 56 -21.10 -19.63 -3.20
CA LYS A 56 -20.40 -19.23 -1.98
C LYS A 56 -19.04 -19.88 -1.83
N ARG A 57 -18.95 -21.19 -2.05
CA ARG A 57 -17.69 -21.93 -1.85
C ARG A 57 -16.63 -21.57 -2.90
N ARG A 58 -17.01 -21.51 -4.17
CA ARG A 58 -16.06 -21.38 -5.30
C ARG A 58 -15.72 -19.94 -5.64
N ILE A 59 -16.66 -19.02 -5.44
CA ILE A 59 -16.48 -17.63 -5.79
C ILE A 59 -16.26 -16.84 -4.51
N LEU A 60 -17.28 -16.73 -3.66
CA LEU A 60 -17.24 -15.78 -2.56
C LEU A 60 -16.14 -16.10 -1.53
N SER A 61 -16.13 -17.30 -0.98
CA SER A 61 -15.18 -17.74 0.05
C SER A 61 -13.75 -17.80 -0.48
N LEU A 62 -13.57 -18.27 -1.72
CA LEU A 62 -12.25 -18.35 -2.35
C LEU A 62 -11.69 -16.94 -2.57
N SER A 63 -12.49 -16.05 -3.16
CA SER A 63 -12.08 -14.67 -3.43
C SER A 63 -11.77 -13.90 -2.15
N ILE A 64 -12.61 -14.02 -1.11
CA ILE A 64 -12.36 -13.35 0.17
C ILE A 64 -11.08 -13.88 0.84
N SER A 65 -10.87 -15.20 0.83
CA SER A 65 -9.65 -15.80 1.40
C SER A 65 -8.40 -15.25 0.71
N GLN A 66 -8.38 -15.22 -0.63
CA GLN A 66 -7.23 -14.72 -1.39
C GLN A 66 -6.98 -13.23 -1.14
N ILE A 67 -8.03 -12.42 -1.13
CA ILE A 67 -7.91 -10.98 -0.84
C ILE A 67 -7.35 -10.79 0.57
N ASN A 68 -7.87 -11.52 1.55
CA ASN A 68 -7.43 -11.43 2.94
C ASN A 68 -6.02 -11.97 3.17
N GLU A 69 -5.48 -12.78 2.27
CA GLU A 69 -4.11 -13.31 2.39
C GLU A 69 -3.10 -12.43 1.65
N HIS A 70 -3.42 -12.06 0.41
CA HIS A 70 -2.46 -11.46 -0.53
C HIS A 70 -2.55 -9.95 -0.66
N THR A 71 -3.56 -9.32 -0.06
CA THR A 71 -3.76 -7.86 -0.22
C THR A 71 -3.65 -7.08 1.08
N ASP A 72 -3.53 -5.77 0.93
CA ASP A 72 -3.49 -4.76 1.97
C ASP A 72 -4.83 -4.53 2.69
N ILE A 73 -5.89 -5.23 2.30
CA ILE A 73 -7.21 -5.12 2.95
C ILE A 73 -7.62 -6.46 3.56
N THR A 74 -8.41 -6.37 4.63
CA THR A 74 -9.18 -7.48 5.18
C THR A 74 -10.64 -7.22 4.90
N VAL A 75 -11.32 -8.18 4.28
CA VAL A 75 -12.69 -8.12 3.82
C VAL A 75 -13.52 -9.15 4.58
N ASP A 76 -14.71 -8.73 4.98
CA ASP A 76 -15.79 -9.58 5.46
C ASP A 76 -17.08 -9.29 4.68
N TYR A 77 -18.08 -10.16 4.79
CA TYR A 77 -19.32 -10.03 4.04
C TYR A 77 -20.55 -10.38 4.88
N GLU A 78 -21.61 -9.64 4.63
CA GLU A 78 -22.93 -9.90 5.18
C GLU A 78 -23.87 -10.36 4.06
N GLN A 79 -24.66 -11.39 4.35
CA GLN A 79 -25.67 -11.92 3.45
C GLN A 79 -27.04 -11.33 3.78
N HIS A 80 -27.71 -10.78 2.77
CA HIS A 80 -29.06 -10.23 2.91
C HIS A 80 -30.07 -11.25 2.36
N LYS A 81 -31.12 -11.51 3.14
CA LYS A 81 -32.12 -12.53 2.83
C LYS A 81 -33.54 -11.97 2.97
N ILE A 82 -34.42 -12.42 2.08
CA ILE A 82 -35.86 -12.27 2.21
C ILE A 82 -36.44 -13.68 2.35
N GLY A 83 -36.88 -14.02 3.55
CA GLY A 83 -37.27 -15.38 3.91
C GLY A 83 -36.10 -16.36 3.75
N ARG A 84 -36.28 -17.37 2.89
CA ARG A 84 -35.25 -18.39 2.60
C ARG A 84 -34.33 -18.02 1.43
N ILE A 85 -34.61 -16.93 0.73
CA ILE A 85 -33.92 -16.53 -0.49
C ILE A 85 -32.86 -15.49 -0.15
N ILE A 86 -31.64 -15.68 -0.66
CA ILE A 86 -30.57 -14.67 -0.57
C ILE A 86 -30.78 -13.66 -1.69
N THR A 87 -30.97 -12.40 -1.31
CA THR A 87 -31.23 -11.30 -2.25
C THR A 87 -29.97 -10.55 -2.63
N GLY A 88 -28.97 -10.51 -1.75
CA GLY A 88 -27.74 -9.77 -2.02
C GLY A 88 -26.68 -9.91 -0.95
N PHE A 89 -25.59 -9.19 -1.15
CA PHE A 89 -24.44 -9.15 -0.25
C PHE A 89 -23.99 -7.71 -0.03
N SER A 90 -23.53 -7.42 1.18
CA SER A 90 -22.73 -6.23 1.47
C SER A 90 -21.38 -6.64 1.99
N PHE A 91 -20.36 -5.83 1.71
CA PHE A 91 -19.00 -6.10 2.12
C PHE A 91 -18.51 -4.99 3.03
N THR A 92 -17.78 -5.36 4.06
CA THR A 92 -17.07 -4.45 4.96
C THR A 92 -15.60 -4.78 4.88
N PHE A 93 -14.76 -3.77 4.83
CA PHE A 93 -13.32 -4.00 4.74
C PHE A 93 -12.52 -2.93 5.43
N THR A 94 -11.38 -3.36 5.96
CA THR A 94 -10.44 -2.52 6.71
C THR A 94 -9.07 -2.62 6.08
N GLN A 95 -8.38 -1.50 5.96
CA GLN A 95 -6.98 -1.50 5.55
C GLN A 95 -6.14 -2.14 6.65
N LYS A 96 -5.36 -3.15 6.29
CA LYS A 96 -4.34 -3.68 7.17
C LYS A 96 -3.31 -2.58 7.38
N LYS A 97 -2.90 -2.39 8.64
CA LYS A 97 -1.69 -1.63 8.90
C LYS A 97 -0.56 -2.44 8.26
N GLN A 98 -0.02 -1.94 7.16
CA GLN A 98 1.19 -2.50 6.57
C GLN A 98 2.19 -2.67 7.74
N PRO A 99 2.69 -3.89 8.02
CA PRO A 99 3.80 -4.00 8.94
C PRO A 99 4.88 -3.06 8.39
N ILE A 100 5.42 -2.22 9.27
CA ILE A 100 6.60 -1.42 8.95
C ILE A 100 7.67 -2.44 8.63
N ASP A 101 7.90 -2.65 7.34
CA ASP A 101 8.81 -3.64 6.81
C ASP A 101 10.22 -3.25 7.30
N VAL A 102 10.69 -3.89 8.37
CA VAL A 102 12.07 -3.74 8.88
C VAL A 102 13.08 -4.51 8.04
N THR A 103 12.62 -5.11 6.94
CA THR A 103 13.48 -5.70 5.92
C THR A 103 13.85 -4.63 4.89
N PRO A 104 15.14 -4.33 4.68
CA PRO A 104 15.54 -3.21 3.85
C PRO A 104 15.12 -3.48 2.40
N LYS A 105 14.10 -2.77 1.94
CA LYS A 105 13.77 -2.65 0.52
C LYS A 105 15.05 -2.29 -0.22
N HIS A 106 15.49 -3.18 -1.12
CA HIS A 106 16.48 -2.87 -2.13
C HIS A 106 15.93 -1.70 -2.96
N GLN A 107 16.32 -0.49 -2.56
CA GLN A 107 15.98 0.74 -3.25
C GLN A 107 16.61 0.65 -4.64
N LYS A 108 15.77 0.45 -5.65
CA LYS A 108 16.15 0.71 -7.04
C LYS A 108 16.75 2.12 -7.09
N ALA A 109 17.97 2.16 -7.64
CA ALA A 109 18.89 3.28 -7.67
C ALA A 109 18.22 4.65 -7.88
N LYS A 110 18.18 5.45 -6.81
CA LYS A 110 18.15 6.90 -6.91
C LYS A 110 19.60 7.38 -6.90
N THR A 111 20.07 7.76 -8.08
CA THR A 111 21.06 8.81 -8.37
C THR A 111 21.82 9.41 -7.17
N LYS A 112 23.15 9.14 -7.15
CA LYS A 112 24.28 9.88 -6.54
C LYS A 112 24.19 10.22 -5.02
N PRO A 113 25.22 9.90 -4.22
CA PRO A 113 25.30 10.37 -2.84
C PRO A 113 25.57 11.87 -2.88
N THR A 114 24.54 12.69 -2.70
CA THR A 114 24.76 14.06 -2.22
C THR A 114 24.70 13.90 -0.71
N GLU A 115 25.87 13.76 -0.08
CA GLU A 115 25.97 13.71 1.38
C GLU A 115 25.27 14.94 1.94
N ASP A 116 24.18 14.75 2.68
CA ASP A 116 23.44 15.84 3.31
C ASP A 116 24.43 16.69 4.12
N LEU A 117 24.58 17.97 3.75
CA LEU A 117 25.51 18.93 4.36
C LEU A 117 25.44 18.91 5.90
N ASN A 118 24.25 18.69 6.45
CA ASN A 118 24.02 18.59 7.89
C ASN A 118 24.69 17.38 8.55
N THR A 119 24.89 16.28 7.84
CA THR A 119 25.58 15.09 8.35
C THR A 119 27.08 15.34 8.47
N LEU A 120 27.69 16.00 7.47
CA LEU A 120 29.10 16.35 7.48
C LEU A 120 29.44 17.47 8.47
N LEU A 121 28.57 18.47 8.59
CA LEU A 121 28.71 19.52 9.60
C LEU A 121 28.60 19.01 11.04
N ASN A 122 28.05 17.81 11.24
CA ASN A 122 28.00 17.15 12.54
C ASN A 122 29.20 16.21 12.78
N ASP A 123 29.96 15.86 11.75
CA ASP A 123 31.15 15.03 11.90
C ASP A 123 32.36 15.85 12.40
N LYS A 124 32.86 15.48 13.57
CA LYS A 124 33.96 16.21 14.21
C LYS A 124 35.28 16.11 13.43
N LYS A 125 35.57 14.97 12.79
CA LYS A 125 36.81 14.79 12.00
C LYS A 125 36.77 15.64 10.73
N PHE A 126 35.59 15.83 10.16
CA PHE A 126 35.38 16.74 9.03
C PHE A 126 35.62 18.19 9.44
N LEU A 127 35.01 18.64 10.55
CA LEU A 127 35.22 20.00 11.07
C LEU A 127 36.68 20.25 11.44
N GLU A 128 37.39 19.27 12.01
CA GLU A 128 38.82 19.37 12.35
C GLU A 128 39.70 19.66 11.13
N LYS A 129 39.38 19.09 9.96
CA LYS A 129 40.13 19.35 8.71
C LYS A 129 39.91 20.77 8.16
N HIS A 130 38.76 21.38 8.49
CA HIS A 130 38.35 22.68 7.98
C HIS A 130 38.37 23.79 9.05
N ALA A 131 38.73 23.46 10.29
CA ALA A 131 38.87 24.42 11.38
C ALA A 131 40.17 25.22 11.24
N ARG A 132 40.11 26.54 11.45
CA ARG A 132 41.32 27.36 11.56
C ARG A 132 41.77 27.45 13.02
N ALA A 133 43.05 27.77 13.23
CA ALA A 133 43.63 27.85 14.57
C ALA A 133 42.88 28.89 15.43
N GLY A 134 42.26 28.43 16.52
CA GLY A 134 41.55 29.28 17.48
C GLY A 134 40.05 29.50 17.20
N GLU A 135 39.48 28.92 16.14
CA GLU A 135 38.03 28.98 15.88
C GLU A 135 37.24 28.01 16.78
N SER A 136 36.04 28.42 17.20
CA SER A 136 35.10 27.54 17.90
C SER A 136 34.41 26.60 16.91
N TRP A 137 33.99 25.43 17.39
CA TRP A 137 33.28 24.44 16.57
C TRP A 137 31.98 24.99 15.95
N ASP A 138 31.32 25.93 16.64
CA ASP A 138 30.10 26.56 16.14
C ASP A 138 30.39 27.53 14.98
N ASP A 139 31.48 28.30 15.07
CA ASP A 139 31.95 29.20 14.03
C ASP A 139 32.34 28.45 12.74
N VAL A 140 33.03 27.30 12.89
CA VAL A 140 33.40 26.45 11.75
C VAL A 140 32.15 25.93 11.03
N ARG A 141 31.11 25.53 11.78
CA ARG A 141 29.85 25.04 11.21
C ARG A 141 29.09 26.14 10.48
N TYR A 142 29.01 27.33 11.07
CA TYR A 142 28.33 28.48 10.48
C TYR A 142 29.00 28.91 9.17
N ARG A 143 30.33 28.98 9.15
CA ARG A 143 31.11 29.32 7.96
C ARG A 143 30.92 28.30 6.84
N LEU A 144 31.08 27.01 7.13
CA LEU A 144 30.96 25.95 6.12
C LEU A 144 29.53 25.85 5.55
N ARG A 145 28.50 26.11 6.37
CA ARG A 145 27.12 26.22 5.87
C ARG A 145 26.95 27.41 4.93
N ALA A 146 27.45 28.59 5.31
CA ALA A 146 27.38 29.78 4.48
C ALA A 146 28.18 29.63 3.16
N GLU A 147 29.32 28.95 3.18
CA GLU A 147 30.13 28.67 1.97
C GLU A 147 29.44 27.68 1.02
N ALA A 148 28.71 26.69 1.57
CA ALA A 148 27.91 25.77 0.79
C ALA A 148 26.67 26.45 0.17
N GLU A 149 26.02 27.38 0.89
CA GLU A 149 24.88 28.16 0.37
C GLU A 149 25.32 29.18 -0.70
N ASN A 150 26.50 29.76 -0.56
CA ASN A 150 27.08 30.69 -1.54
C ASN A 150 27.79 30.00 -2.72
N GLY A 151 27.78 28.65 -2.77
CA GLY A 151 28.35 27.87 -3.86
C GLY A 151 29.88 27.90 -3.95
N GLN A 152 30.57 28.37 -2.91
CA GLN A 152 32.03 28.40 -2.83
C GLN A 152 32.63 27.07 -2.35
N PHE A 153 31.78 26.20 -1.78
CA PHE A 153 32.17 24.89 -1.29
C PHE A 153 31.31 23.80 -1.95
N SER A 154 31.97 22.85 -2.61
CA SER A 154 31.34 21.65 -3.18
C SER A 154 31.93 20.43 -2.52
N LEU A 155 31.07 19.52 -2.08
CA LEU A 155 31.42 18.20 -1.58
C LEU A 155 31.69 17.28 -2.78
N THR A 156 32.88 17.42 -3.36
CA THR A 156 33.44 16.48 -4.34
C THR A 156 34.53 15.64 -3.71
#